data_AF-A0A8T3WTA5-F1
#
_entry.id   AF-A0A8T3WTA5-F1
#
_cell.length_a   1.000
_cell.length_b   1.000
_cell.length_c   1.000
_cell.angle_alpha   90.00
_cell.angle_beta   90.00
_cell.angle_gamma   90.00
#
_symmetry.space_group_name_H-M   'P 1'
#
loop_
_entity.id
_entity.type
_entity.pdbx_description
1 polymer ?
#
loop_
_entity_poly.entity_id
_entity_poly.type
_entity_poly.pdbx_seq_one_letter_code
_entity_poly.pdbx_strand_id
1 'polypeptide(L)'
;MRVQLVALVLAFVLAVAPVLAAVDFNKPISAEDQSTFDKILEPVMKIYNLVKYIATAIAAVILLVAGINYMFSGSDPRKRENAKNMAMYVIIGLIIIWATPFVVKFLVG
;
A
#
# COMPACT_ATOMS: atom_id res chain seq x y z
N MET A 1 -14.38 20.11 48.77
CA MET A 1 -14.31 19.35 47.50
C MET A 1 -13.78 20.14 46.30
N ARG A 2 -14.17 21.41 46.06
CA ARG A 2 -13.75 22.16 44.84
C ARG A 2 -12.24 22.41 44.74
N VAL A 3 -11.56 22.70 45.85
CA VAL A 3 -10.10 22.98 45.88
C VAL A 3 -9.25 21.73 45.64
N GLN A 4 -9.65 20.59 46.20
CA GLN A 4 -8.95 19.31 45.99
C GLN A 4 -9.03 18.85 44.53
N LEU A 5 -10.15 19.14 43.86
CA LEU A 5 -10.38 18.78 42.46
C LEU A 5 -9.48 19.60 41.52
N VAL A 6 -9.32 20.90 41.78
CA VAL A 6 -8.39 21.77 41.05
C VAL A 6 -6.93 21.35 41.29
N ALA A 7 -6.57 21.00 42.52
CA ALA A 7 -5.22 20.52 42.84
C ALA A 7 -4.88 19.19 42.13
N LEU A 8 -5.85 18.28 42.01
CA LEU A 8 -5.68 17.02 41.29
C LEU A 8 -5.51 17.22 39.79
N VAL A 9 -6.29 18.12 39.20
CA VAL A 9 -6.17 18.46 37.76
C VAL A 9 -4.82 19.12 37.49
N LEU A 10 -4.37 20.04 38.35
CA LEU A 10 -3.06 20.69 38.19
C LEU A 10 -1.90 19.69 38.34
N ALA A 11 -2.00 18.77 39.31
CA ALA A 11 -1.02 17.71 39.49
C ALA A 11 -0.98 16.75 38.28
N PHE A 12 -2.14 16.41 37.72
CA PHE A 12 -2.23 15.59 36.51
C PHE A 12 -1.63 16.31 35.29
N VAL A 13 -1.93 17.59 35.10
CA VAL A 13 -1.35 18.41 34.01
C VAL A 13 0.17 18.50 34.15
N LEU A 14 0.69 18.71 35.36
CA LEU A 14 2.14 18.74 35.64
C LEU A 14 2.80 17.37 35.39
N ALA A 15 2.11 16.27 35.71
CA ALA A 15 2.62 14.92 35.45
C ALA A 15 2.63 14.55 33.95
N VAL A 16 1.69 15.09 33.18
CA VAL A 16 1.56 14.82 31.73
C VAL A 16 2.39 15.78 30.87
N ALA A 17 2.68 17.00 31.35
CA ALA A 17 3.51 17.98 30.66
C ALA A 17 4.87 17.45 30.14
N PRO A 18 5.68 16.70 30.92
CA PRO A 18 6.94 16.14 30.40
C PRO A 18 6.71 15.05 29.34
N VAL A 19 5.61 14.31 29.39
CA VAL A 19 5.25 13.30 28.38
C VAL A 19 4.90 13.99 27.06
N LEU A 20 4.11 15.07 27.11
CA LEU A 20 3.76 15.85 25.92
C LEU A 20 4.98 16.57 25.32
N ALA A 21 5.92 17.04 26.16
CA ALA A 21 7.15 17.66 25.70
C ALA A 21 8.19 16.67 25.15
N ALA A 22 8.16 15.41 25.59
CA ALA A 22 9.05 14.36 25.09
C ALA A 22 8.60 13.78 23.73
N VAL A 23 7.32 13.90 23.37
CA VAL A 23 6.79 13.51 22.07
C VAL A 23 7.07 14.64 21.06
N ASP A 24 8.30 14.66 20.57
CA ASP A 24 8.69 15.55 19.47
C ASP A 24 8.39 14.86 18.13
N PHE A 25 7.23 15.15 17.56
CA PHE A 25 6.82 14.66 16.23
C PHE A 25 7.69 15.19 15.08
N ASN A 26 8.61 16.13 15.36
CA ASN A 26 9.48 16.74 14.37
C ASN A 26 10.90 16.14 14.37
N LYS A 27 11.15 15.08 15.14
CA LYS A 27 12.40 14.31 15.03
C LYS A 27 12.40 13.47 13.75
N PRO A 28 13.48 13.50 12.95
CA PRO A 28 13.65 12.53 11.88
C PRO A 28 13.66 11.13 12.48
N ILE A 29 13.08 10.17 11.76
CA ILE A 29 13.03 8.77 12.15
C ILE A 29 14.46 8.32 12.49
N SER A 30 14.68 7.78 13.69
CA SER A 30 16.01 7.32 14.09
C SER A 30 16.44 6.15 13.21
N ALA A 31 17.76 5.95 13.03
CA ALA A 31 18.27 4.82 12.24
C ALA A 31 17.81 3.45 12.81
N GLU A 32 17.59 3.39 14.13
CA GLU A 32 17.06 2.22 14.83
C GLU A 32 15.57 1.97 14.52
N ASP A 33 14.77 3.03 14.40
CA ASP A 33 13.36 2.96 14.02
C ASP A 33 13.20 2.55 12.54
N GLN A 34 14.04 3.07 11.64
CA GLN A 34 14.07 2.64 10.22
C GLN A 34 14.38 1.15 10.10
N SER A 35 15.43 0.66 10.78
CA SER A 35 15.78 -0.77 10.76
C SER A 35 14.66 -1.64 11.33
N THR A 36 13.94 -1.16 12.34
CA THR A 36 12.79 -1.89 12.91
C THR A 36 11.63 -1.94 11.92
N PHE A 37 11.37 -0.84 11.23
CA PHE A 37 10.35 -0.76 10.20
C PHE A 37 10.67 -1.66 8.98
N ASP A 38 11.92 -1.68 8.53
CA ASP A 38 12.39 -2.56 7.46
C ASP A 38 12.19 -4.04 7.79
N LYS A 39 12.46 -4.44 9.04
CA LYS A 39 12.23 -5.82 9.51
C LYS A 39 10.75 -6.20 9.49
N ILE A 40 9.85 -5.24 9.78
CA ILE A 40 8.41 -5.47 9.72
C ILE A 40 7.93 -5.57 8.26
N LEU A 41 8.53 -4.80 7.36
CA LEU A 41 8.19 -4.84 5.94
C LEU A 41 8.74 -6.07 5.21
N GLU A 42 9.85 -6.66 5.66
CA GLU A 42 10.50 -7.77 4.94
C GLU A 42 9.56 -8.95 4.64
N PRO A 43 8.78 -9.50 5.61
CA PRO A 43 7.83 -10.58 5.32
C PRO A 43 6.72 -10.15 4.36
N VAL A 44 6.22 -8.91 4.51
CA VAL A 44 5.17 -8.35 3.64
C VAL A 44 5.67 -8.25 2.20
N MET A 45 6.89 -7.76 2.01
CA MET A 45 7.51 -7.64 0.69
C MET A 45 7.79 -8.99 0.05
N LYS A 46 8.12 -10.02 0.84
CA LYS A 46 8.25 -11.40 0.33
C LYS A 46 6.92 -11.93 -0.21
N ILE A 47 5.84 -11.78 0.55
CA ILE A 47 4.48 -12.21 0.13
C ILE A 47 4.05 -11.41 -1.11
N TYR A 48 4.22 -10.09 -1.08
CA TYR A 48 3.91 -9.22 -2.20
C TYR A 48 4.68 -9.63 -3.47
N ASN A 49 5.98 -9.92 -3.37
CA ASN A 49 6.77 -10.34 -4.52
C ASN A 49 6.30 -11.69 -5.08
N LEU A 50 5.96 -12.64 -4.21
CA LEU A 50 5.37 -13.92 -4.64
C LEU A 50 4.08 -13.70 -5.43
N VAL A 51 3.15 -12.92 -4.86
CA VAL A 51 1.86 -12.60 -5.52
C VAL A 51 2.10 -11.84 -6.82
N LYS A 52 3.02 -10.88 -6.85
CA LYS A 52 3.37 -10.10 -8.05
C LYS A 52 3.78 -11.01 -9.20
N TYR A 53 4.68 -11.96 -8.96
CA TYR A 53 5.16 -12.85 -10.03
C TYR A 53 4.08 -13.82 -10.49
N ILE A 54 3.30 -14.40 -9.58
CA ILE A 54 2.16 -15.26 -9.92
C ILE A 54 1.12 -14.48 -10.74
N ALA A 55 0.73 -13.30 -10.27
CA ALA A 55 -0.22 -12.43 -10.96
C ALA A 55 0.29 -12.02 -12.35
N THR A 56 1.60 -11.76 -12.49
CA THR A 56 2.22 -11.45 -13.79
C THR A 56 2.13 -12.63 -14.75
N ALA A 57 2.37 -13.86 -14.28
CA ALA A 57 2.22 -15.06 -15.08
C ALA A 57 0.75 -15.28 -15.52
N ILE A 58 -0.20 -15.11 -14.59
CA ILE A 58 -1.63 -15.20 -14.90
C ILE A 58 -2.04 -14.13 -15.91
N ALA A 59 -1.57 -12.89 -15.73
CA ALA A 59 -1.85 -11.78 -16.63
C ALA A 59 -1.40 -12.08 -18.07
N ALA A 60 -0.24 -12.72 -18.25
CA ALA A 60 0.22 -13.13 -19.56
C ALA A 60 -0.77 -14.10 -20.24
N VAL A 61 -1.29 -15.09 -19.49
CA VAL A 61 -2.30 -16.03 -20.01
C VAL A 61 -3.60 -15.29 -20.34
N ILE A 62 -4.07 -14.40 -19.48
CA ILE A 62 -5.31 -13.64 -19.72
C ILE A 62 -5.17 -12.72 -20.95
N LEU A 63 -4.00 -12.12 -21.17
CA LEU A 63 -3.72 -11.33 -22.38
C LEU A 63 -3.76 -12.19 -23.65
N LEU A 64 -3.24 -13.43 -23.60
CA LEU A 64 -3.39 -14.37 -24.71
C LEU A 64 -4.86 -14.68 -24.99
N VAL A 65 -5.66 -14.94 -23.95
CA VAL A 65 -7.10 -15.17 -24.09
C VAL A 65 -7.82 -13.95 -24.67
N ALA A 66 -7.47 -12.74 -24.23
CA ALA A 66 -8.00 -11.50 -24.78
C ALA A 66 -7.64 -11.34 -26.26
N GLY A 67 -6.40 -11.66 -26.65
CA GLY A 67 -5.94 -11.63 -28.04
C GLY A 67 -6.68 -12.64 -28.92
N ILE A 68 -6.86 -13.87 -28.44
CA ILE A 68 -7.65 -14.90 -29.11
C ILE A 68 -9.10 -14.40 -29.31
N ASN A 69 -9.76 -13.96 -28.23
CA ASN A 69 -11.12 -13.44 -28.30
C ASN A 69 -11.27 -12.25 -29.26
N TYR A 70 -10.24 -11.41 -29.36
CA TYR A 70 -10.20 -10.31 -30.33
C TYR A 70 -10.13 -10.82 -31.77
N MET A 71 -9.27 -11.80 -32.07
CA MET A 71 -9.15 -12.38 -33.42
C MET A 71 -10.43 -13.10 -33.86
N PHE A 72 -11.05 -13.86 -32.95
CA PHE A 72 -12.29 -14.61 -33.22
C PHE A 72 -13.57 -13.76 -33.15
N SER A 73 -13.46 -12.45 -32.88
CA SER A 73 -14.63 -11.56 -32.79
C SER A 73 -15.36 -11.36 -34.14
N GLY A 74 -14.68 -11.57 -35.27
CA GLY A 74 -15.27 -11.45 -36.60
C GLY A 74 -15.90 -10.07 -36.84
N SER A 75 -17.17 -10.06 -37.25
CA SER A 75 -17.95 -8.85 -37.50
C SER A 75 -18.81 -8.40 -36.31
N ASP A 76 -18.69 -9.02 -35.13
CA ASP A 76 -19.42 -8.62 -33.92
C ASP A 76 -18.63 -7.55 -33.14
N PRO A 77 -19.04 -6.27 -33.19
CA PRO A 77 -18.30 -5.18 -32.56
C PRO A 77 -18.28 -5.30 -31.03
N ARG A 78 -19.33 -5.87 -30.43
CA ARG A 78 -19.42 -6.02 -28.97
C ARG A 78 -18.43 -7.05 -28.46
N LYS A 79 -18.25 -8.17 -29.17
CA LYS A 79 -17.21 -9.16 -28.83
C LYS A 79 -15.82 -8.57 -28.92
N ARG A 80 -15.58 -7.75 -29.96
CA ARG A 80 -14.30 -7.06 -30.15
C ARG A 80 -14.01 -6.09 -29.01
N GLU A 81 -15.01 -5.32 -28.59
CA GLU A 81 -14.88 -4.37 -27.48
C GLU A 81 -14.63 -5.08 -26.14
N ASN A 82 -15.35 -6.18 -25.86
CA ASN A 82 -15.13 -6.97 -24.66
C ASN A 82 -13.70 -7.51 -24.56
N ALA A 83 -13.13 -7.99 -25.68
CA ALA A 83 -11.75 -8.46 -25.72
C ALA A 83 -10.73 -7.34 -25.43
N LYS A 84 -10.96 -6.13 -25.96
CA LYS A 84 -10.12 -4.96 -25.64
C LYS A 84 -10.22 -4.57 -24.16
N ASN A 85 -11.44 -4.53 -23.62
CA ASN A 85 -11.65 -4.20 -22.21
C ASN A 85 -10.98 -5.21 -21.29
N MET A 86 -11.07 -6.50 -21.62
CA MET A 86 -10.35 -7.56 -20.91
C MET A 86 -8.84 -7.31 -20.89
N ALA A 87 -8.23 -7.00 -22.05
CA ALA A 87 -6.81 -6.66 -22.12
C ALA A 87 -6.48 -5.39 -21.31
N MET A 88 -7.33 -4.36 -21.40
CA MET A 88 -7.15 -3.09 -20.69
C MET A 88 -7.13 -3.29 -19.17
N TYR A 89 -8.07 -4.06 -18.63
CA TYR A 89 -8.11 -4.34 -17.19
C TYR A 89 -6.86 -5.09 -16.71
N VAL A 90 -6.35 -6.03 -17.50
CA VAL A 90 -5.11 -6.73 -17.17
C VAL A 90 -3.92 -5.77 -17.16
N ILE A 91 -3.81 -4.88 -18.16
CA ILE A 91 -2.73 -3.90 -18.24
C ILE A 91 -2.78 -2.94 -17.06
N ILE A 92 -3.96 -2.42 -16.71
CA ILE A 92 -4.12 -1.53 -15.54
C ILE A 92 -3.71 -2.25 -14.26
N GLY A 93 -4.16 -3.50 -14.07
CA GLY A 93 -3.77 -4.31 -12.91
C GLY A 93 -2.26 -4.53 -12.81
N LEU A 94 -1.60 -4.83 -13.93
CA LEU A 94 -0.15 -4.95 -13.98
C LEU A 94 0.55 -3.65 -13.62
N ILE A 95 0.11 -2.51 -14.16
CA ILE A 95 0.67 -1.20 -13.83
C ILE A 95 0.59 -0.95 -12.32
N ILE A 96 -0.56 -1.19 -11.69
CA ILE A 96 -0.76 -0.99 -10.25
C ILE A 96 0.20 -1.86 -9.44
N ILE A 97 0.26 -3.17 -9.75
CA ILE A 97 1.12 -4.11 -9.04
C ILE A 97 2.58 -3.66 -9.14
N TRP A 98 3.05 -3.33 -10.34
CA TRP A 98 4.44 -2.93 -10.56
C TRP A 98 4.77 -1.53 -10.02
N ALA A 99 3.78 -0.65 -9.89
CA ALA A 99 3.92 0.68 -9.29
C ALA A 99 3.98 0.66 -7.75
N THR A 100 3.46 -0.39 -7.11
CA THR A 100 3.34 -0.48 -5.63
C THR A 100 4.66 -0.22 -4.88
N PRO A 101 5.83 -0.77 -5.26
CA PRO A 101 7.07 -0.56 -4.51
C PRO A 101 7.51 0.90 -4.48
N PHE A 102 7.18 1.67 -5.52
CA PHE A 102 7.47 3.10 -5.56
C PHE A 102 6.63 3.87 -4.54
N VAL A 103 5.36 3.52 -4.41
CA VAL A 103 4.45 4.12 -3.41
C VAL A 103 4.91 3.77 -2.00
N VAL A 104 5.25 2.50 -1.73
CA VAL A 104 5.76 2.09 -0.41
C VAL A 104 7.04 2.84 -0.09
N LYS A 105 7.98 2.95 -1.03
CA LYS A 105 9.20 3.72 -0.83
C LYS A 105 8.93 5.20 -0.56
N PHE A 106 7.94 5.79 -1.22
CA PHE A 106 7.55 7.19 -0.99
C PHE A 106 6.94 7.43 0.40
N LEU A 107 6.23 6.45 0.96
CA LEU A 107 5.64 6.57 2.30
C LEU A 107 6.65 6.39 3.43
N VAL A 108 7.77 5.69 3.16
CA VAL A 108 8.77 5.29 4.15
C VAL A 108 10.04 6.13 4.07
N GLY A 109 10.28 6.76 2.91
CA GLY A 109 11.43 7.61 2.62
C GLY A 109 11.23 9.07 3.01
#